data_AF-A0A3N1Y7L8-F1
#
_entry.id   AF-A0A3N1Y7L8-F1
#
_cell.length_a   1.000
_cell.length_b   1.000
_cell.length_c   1.000
_cell.angle_alpha   90.00
_cell.angle_beta   90.00
_cell.angle_gamma   90.00
#
_symmetry.space_group_name_H-M   'P 1'
#
loop_
_entity.id
_entity.type
_entity.pdbx_description
1 polymer ?
#
loop_
_entity_poly.entity_id
_entity_poly.type
_entity_poly.pdbx_seq_one_letter_code
_entity_poly.pdbx_strand_id
1 'polypeptide(L)'
;MTTPAGAERRRRRYLGVALQRRLILVLAALEAVLVAAFLLWLRARLGGLAEALAFRAHPPPGPVAPLFLAEIARAAAGFVAANAAVLLAAAAVWERRVAALRRPLCRLLAAAGDLDLRPRPAGGGHEALELAQVWLAAERARHRRVRELVAGLAGAGAEDCARRLAEIEARVQGPPRSG
;
A
#
# COMPACT_ATOMS: atom_id res chain seq x y z
N MET A 1 0.36 33.55 7.07
CA MET A 1 -0.78 32.85 7.71
C MET A 1 -1.23 31.70 6.82
N THR A 2 -0.69 30.51 7.05
CA THR A 2 -1.05 29.27 6.36
C THR A 2 -2.06 28.52 7.20
N THR A 3 -3.28 28.35 6.70
CA THR A 3 -4.39 27.66 7.37
C THR A 3 -4.08 26.18 7.66
N PRO A 4 -4.57 25.61 8.78
CA PRO A 4 -4.30 24.24 9.24
C PRO A 4 -4.78 23.12 8.28
N ALA A 5 -5.55 23.44 7.25
CA ALA A 5 -5.92 22.52 6.16
C ALA A 5 -4.71 21.96 5.38
N GLY A 6 -3.52 22.58 5.47
CA GLY A 6 -2.29 22.09 4.82
C GLY A 6 -1.64 20.88 5.51
N ALA A 7 -1.85 20.69 6.81
CA ALA A 7 -1.22 19.62 7.58
C ALA A 7 -1.90 18.26 7.36
N GLU A 8 -3.20 18.26 7.15
CA GLU A 8 -4.00 17.06 6.88
C GLU A 8 -3.72 16.49 5.47
N ARG A 9 -3.38 17.38 4.52
CA ARG A 9 -2.95 16.99 3.17
C ARG A 9 -1.59 16.28 3.13
N ARG A 10 -0.73 16.45 4.15
CA ARG A 10 0.56 15.73 4.27
C ARG A 10 0.43 14.31 4.84
N ARG A 11 -0.69 13.95 5.46
CA ARG A 11 -0.88 12.64 6.11
C ARG A 11 -1.26 11.49 5.17
N ARG A 12 -1.60 11.76 3.91
CA ARG A 12 -1.84 10.72 2.89
C ARG A 12 -0.56 10.13 2.27
N ARG A 13 0.64 10.57 2.71
CA ARG A 13 1.95 10.10 2.20
C ARG A 13 2.47 8.79 2.82
N TYR A 14 1.66 8.06 3.58
CA TYR A 14 2.12 6.93 4.41
C TYR A 14 1.61 5.55 3.96
N LEU A 15 1.55 5.33 2.65
CA LEU A 15 1.80 4.00 2.10
C LEU A 15 3.05 4.14 1.24
N GLY A 16 4.15 3.60 1.74
CA GLY A 16 5.51 4.02 1.41
C GLY A 16 5.73 4.24 -0.09
N VAL A 17 6.06 5.49 -0.46
CA VAL A 17 6.45 5.86 -1.82
C VAL A 17 7.53 4.93 -2.36
N ALA A 18 8.41 4.42 -1.47
CA ALA A 18 9.41 3.41 -1.80
C ALA A 18 8.78 2.06 -2.24
N LEU A 19 7.74 1.59 -1.54
CA LEU A 19 7.04 0.35 -1.90
C LEU A 19 6.30 0.51 -3.23
N GLN A 20 5.56 1.61 -3.40
CA GLN A 20 4.86 1.91 -4.65
C GLN A 20 5.85 2.02 -5.83
N ARG A 21 6.98 2.72 -5.65
CA ARG A 21 8.03 2.85 -6.66
C ARG A 21 8.65 1.51 -7.03
N ARG A 22 8.93 0.65 -6.05
CA ARG A 22 9.44 -0.71 -6.30
C ARG A 22 8.42 -1.56 -7.06
N LEU A 23 7.13 -1.48 -6.71
CA LEU A 23 6.07 -2.21 -7.40
C LEU A 23 5.96 -1.77 -8.87
N ILE A 24 5.94 -0.45 -9.11
CA ILE A 24 5.91 0.11 -10.47
C ILE A 24 7.14 -0.33 -11.26
N LEU A 25 8.33 -0.31 -10.65
CA LEU A 25 9.57 -0.71 -11.33
C LEU A 25 9.58 -2.20 -11.69
N VAL A 26 9.13 -3.07 -10.78
CA VAL A 26 9.00 -4.52 -11.06
C VAL A 26 7.96 -4.77 -12.16
N LEU A 27 6.82 -4.08 -12.12
CA LEU A 27 5.78 -4.21 -13.13
C LEU A 27 6.28 -3.74 -14.51
N ALA A 28 6.96 -2.60 -14.57
CA ALA A 28 7.54 -2.07 -15.81
C ALA A 28 8.63 -3.00 -16.37
N ALA A 29 9.49 -3.56 -15.52
CA ALA A 29 10.49 -4.53 -15.96
C ALA A 29 9.84 -5.82 -16.49
N LEU A 30 8.81 -6.31 -15.81
CA LEU A 30 8.05 -7.48 -16.24
C LEU A 30 7.35 -7.23 -17.58
N GLU A 31 6.73 -6.06 -17.75
CA GLU A 31 6.10 -5.65 -19.00
C GLU A 31 7.12 -5.57 -20.14
N ALA A 32 8.29 -4.97 -19.91
CA ALA A 32 9.37 -4.91 -20.89
C ALA A 32 9.83 -6.32 -21.32
N VAL A 33 9.97 -7.25 -20.37
CA VAL A 33 10.31 -8.66 -20.66
C VAL A 33 9.20 -9.33 -21.48
N LEU A 34 7.93 -9.12 -21.14
CA LEU A 34 6.80 -9.69 -21.88
C LEU A 34 6.72 -9.15 -23.30
N VAL A 35 6.91 -7.84 -23.49
CA VAL A 35 6.94 -7.20 -24.81
C VAL A 35 8.10 -7.74 -25.64
N ALA A 36 9.30 -7.83 -25.07
CA ALA A 36 10.46 -8.38 -25.76
C ALA A 36 10.25 -9.85 -26.18
N ALA A 37 9.73 -10.69 -25.27
CA ALA A 37 9.40 -12.07 -25.56
C ALA A 37 8.33 -12.20 -26.66
N PHE A 38 7.30 -11.35 -26.63
CA PHE A 38 6.26 -11.30 -27.64
C PHE A 38 6.81 -10.92 -29.02
N LEU A 39 7.66 -9.89 -29.10
CA LEU A 39 8.28 -9.46 -30.36
C LEU A 39 9.21 -10.54 -30.93
N LEU A 40 9.99 -11.21 -30.08
CA LEU A 40 10.85 -12.33 -30.51
C LEU A 40 10.03 -13.49 -31.06
N TRP A 41 8.96 -13.87 -30.36
CA TRP A 41 8.05 -14.93 -30.81
C TRP A 41 7.36 -14.56 -32.13
N LEU A 42 6.85 -13.33 -32.24
CA LEU A 42 6.18 -12.85 -33.44
C LEU A 42 7.14 -12.81 -34.63
N ARG A 43 8.37 -12.33 -34.42
CA ARG A 43 9.43 -12.35 -35.44
C ARG A 43 9.71 -13.76 -35.93
N ALA A 44 9.87 -14.73 -35.02
CA ALA A 44 10.11 -16.13 -35.39
C ALA A 44 8.94 -16.72 -36.20
N ARG A 45 7.69 -16.43 -35.80
CA ARG A 45 6.49 -16.87 -36.50
C ARG A 45 6.36 -16.29 -37.91
N LEU A 46 6.53 -14.97 -38.02
CA LEU A 46 6.46 -14.27 -39.31
C LEU A 46 7.59 -14.70 -40.24
N GLY A 47 8.80 -14.93 -39.71
CA GLY A 47 9.93 -15.46 -40.47
C GLY A 47 9.61 -16.82 -41.10
N GLY A 48 9.07 -17.76 -40.32
CA GLY A 48 8.66 -19.07 -40.86
C GLY A 48 7.55 -18.98 -41.91
N LEU A 49 6.59 -18.07 -41.76
CA LEU A 49 5.57 -17.83 -42.79
C LEU A 49 6.17 -17.22 -44.05
N ALA A 50 7.09 -16.26 -43.92
CA ALA A 50 7.75 -15.64 -45.06
C ALA A 50 8.60 -16.65 -45.84
N GLU A 51 9.36 -17.50 -45.16
CA GLU A 51 10.13 -18.59 -45.79
C GLU A 51 9.20 -19.58 -46.50
N ALA A 52 8.12 -20.01 -45.85
CA ALA A 52 7.15 -20.92 -46.45
C ALA A 52 6.48 -20.35 -47.71
N LEU A 53 6.36 -19.03 -47.81
CA LEU A 53 5.84 -18.35 -49.00
C LEU A 53 6.92 -18.12 -50.06
N ALA A 54 8.16 -17.85 -49.65
CA ALA A 54 9.29 -17.61 -50.56
C ALA A 54 9.69 -18.87 -51.34
N PHE A 55 9.60 -20.05 -50.71
CA PHE A 55 9.98 -21.33 -51.34
C PHE A 55 8.82 -22.04 -52.06
N ARG A 56 7.62 -21.46 -52.12
CA ARG A 56 6.53 -22.03 -52.90
C ARG A 56 6.70 -21.70 -54.38
N ALA A 57 6.90 -22.74 -55.19
CA ALA A 57 7.00 -22.62 -56.65
C ALA A 57 5.73 -22.07 -57.32
N HIS A 58 4.57 -22.11 -56.65
CA HIS A 58 3.30 -21.62 -57.18
C HIS A 58 2.69 -20.62 -56.19
N PRO A 59 2.33 -19.40 -56.63
CA PRO A 59 1.69 -18.43 -55.77
C PRO A 59 0.34 -18.97 -55.28
N PRO A 60 -0.04 -18.74 -54.01
CA PRO A 60 -1.33 -19.18 -53.51
C PRO A 60 -2.45 -18.50 -54.29
N PRO A 61 -3.55 -19.22 -54.64
CA PRO A 61 -4.71 -18.63 -55.26
C PRO A 61 -5.48 -17.82 -54.20
N GLY A 62 -5.03 -16.58 -53.93
CA GLY A 62 -5.73 -15.67 -53.02
C GLY A 62 -4.81 -14.63 -52.34
N PRO A 63 -5.41 -13.61 -51.71
CA PRO A 63 -4.65 -12.61 -50.97
C PRO A 63 -3.99 -13.25 -49.75
N VAL A 64 -2.70 -13.00 -49.58
CA VAL A 64 -1.90 -13.54 -48.45
C VAL A 64 -2.10 -12.73 -47.16
N ALA A 65 -2.50 -11.47 -47.28
CA ALA A 65 -2.76 -10.54 -46.17
C ALA A 65 -3.67 -11.09 -45.05
N PRO A 66 -4.84 -11.72 -45.32
CA PRO A 66 -5.69 -12.26 -44.26
C PRO A 66 -5.02 -13.34 -43.40
N LEU A 67 -4.10 -14.13 -43.95
CA LEU A 67 -3.36 -15.12 -43.16
C LEU A 67 -2.43 -14.45 -42.14
N PHE A 68 -1.72 -13.40 -42.58
CA PHE A 68 -0.89 -12.58 -41.68
C PHE A 68 -1.72 -11.87 -40.61
N LEU A 69 -2.84 -11.26 -41.00
CA LEU A 69 -3.74 -10.58 -40.07
C LEU A 69 -4.31 -11.53 -39.02
N ALA A 70 -4.71 -12.74 -39.42
CA ALA A 70 -5.21 -13.74 -38.49
C ALA A 70 -4.14 -14.17 -37.47
N GLU A 71 -2.90 -14.37 -37.92
CA GLU A 71 -1.81 -14.76 -37.02
C GLU A 71 -1.40 -13.61 -36.08
N ILE A 72 -1.34 -12.37 -36.58
CA ILE A 72 -1.13 -11.16 -35.75
C ILE A 72 -2.26 -11.01 -34.72
N ALA A 73 -3.51 -11.19 -35.13
CA ALA A 73 -4.66 -11.09 -34.23
C ALA A 73 -4.62 -12.17 -33.14
N ARG A 74 -4.28 -13.41 -33.50
CA ARG A 74 -4.10 -14.52 -32.53
C ARG A 74 -2.95 -14.24 -31.57
N ALA A 75 -1.83 -13.72 -32.08
CA ALA A 75 -0.69 -13.29 -31.28
C ALA A 75 -1.08 -12.20 -30.28
N ALA A 76 -1.75 -11.14 -30.76
CA ALA A 76 -2.21 -10.03 -29.94
C ALA A 76 -3.19 -10.49 -28.86
N ALA A 77 -4.14 -11.36 -29.20
CA ALA A 77 -5.07 -11.94 -28.23
C ALA A 77 -4.33 -12.72 -27.12
N GLY A 78 -3.35 -13.56 -27.49
CA GLY A 78 -2.52 -14.27 -26.53
C GLY A 78 -1.71 -13.34 -25.62
N PHE A 79 -1.15 -12.27 -26.18
CA PHE A 79 -0.41 -11.25 -25.41
C PHE A 79 -1.31 -10.51 -24.41
N VAL A 80 -2.51 -10.10 -24.83
CA VAL A 80 -3.48 -9.46 -23.94
C VAL A 80 -3.89 -10.41 -22.81
N ALA A 81 -4.15 -11.68 -23.12
CA ALA A 81 -4.50 -12.68 -22.11
C ALA A 81 -3.36 -12.89 -21.10
N ALA A 82 -2.10 -12.96 -21.56
CA ALA A 82 -0.95 -13.08 -20.68
C ALA A 82 -0.80 -11.87 -19.73
N ASN A 83 -0.96 -10.64 -20.24
CA ASN A 83 -0.93 -9.43 -19.42
C ASN A 83 -2.06 -9.42 -18.39
N ALA A 84 -3.28 -9.79 -18.79
CA ALA A 84 -4.40 -9.89 -17.87
C ALA A 84 -4.12 -10.89 -16.74
N ALA A 85 -3.56 -12.06 -17.05
CA ALA A 85 -3.19 -13.06 -16.05
C ALA A 85 -2.15 -12.54 -15.05
N VAL A 86 -1.14 -11.80 -15.53
CA VAL A 86 -0.13 -11.16 -14.67
C VAL A 86 -0.76 -10.12 -13.74
N LEU A 87 -1.66 -9.28 -14.27
CA LEU A 87 -2.36 -8.27 -13.46
C LEU A 87 -3.23 -8.92 -12.38
N LEU A 88 -3.95 -10.01 -12.72
CA LEU A 88 -4.75 -10.77 -11.75
C LEU A 88 -3.87 -11.41 -10.67
N ALA A 89 -2.72 -11.98 -11.03
CA ALA A 89 -1.78 -12.52 -10.07
C ALA A 89 -1.22 -11.43 -9.14
N ALA A 90 -0.87 -10.27 -9.69
CA ALA A 90 -0.40 -9.12 -8.91
C ALA A 90 -1.48 -8.62 -7.93
N ALA A 91 -2.74 -8.53 -8.38
CA ALA A 91 -3.87 -8.17 -7.53
C ALA A 91 -4.07 -9.17 -6.38
N ALA A 92 -4.04 -10.47 -6.67
CA ALA A 92 -4.17 -11.52 -5.65
C ALA A 92 -3.03 -11.48 -4.62
N VAL A 93 -1.78 -11.26 -5.05
CA VAL A 93 -0.64 -11.10 -4.14
C VAL A 93 -0.80 -9.85 -3.27
N TRP A 94 -1.25 -8.75 -3.86
CA TRP A 94 -1.50 -7.50 -3.15
C TRP A 94 -2.56 -7.66 -2.07
N GLU A 95 -3.72 -8.24 -2.41
CA GLU A 95 -4.81 -8.49 -1.46
C GLU A 95 -4.35 -9.34 -0.27
N ARG A 96 -3.58 -10.42 -0.53
CA ARG A 96 -3.01 -11.25 0.53
C ARG A 96 -2.12 -10.45 1.48
N ARG A 97 -1.25 -9.58 0.93
CA ARG A 97 -0.37 -8.72 1.73
C ARG A 97 -1.14 -7.68 2.53
N VAL A 98 -2.12 -7.02 1.92
CA VAL A 98 -2.98 -6.04 2.60
C VAL A 98 -3.82 -6.70 3.69
N ALA A 99 -4.37 -7.89 3.44
CA ALA A 99 -5.13 -8.64 4.44
C ALA A 99 -4.27 -9.05 5.64
N ALA A 100 -3.01 -9.43 5.40
CA ALA A 100 -2.04 -9.74 6.46
C ALA A 100 -1.74 -8.52 7.34
N LEU A 101 -1.75 -7.31 6.78
CA LEU A 101 -1.56 -6.04 7.50
C LEU A 101 -2.81 -5.54 8.22
N ARG A 102 -3.98 -5.70 7.60
CA ARG A 102 -5.25 -5.19 8.11
C ARG A 102 -5.64 -5.86 9.43
N ARG A 103 -5.43 -7.18 9.54
CA ARG A 103 -5.83 -7.95 10.74
C ARG A 103 -5.12 -7.46 12.01
N PRO A 104 -3.78 -7.36 12.08
CA PRO A 104 -3.08 -6.81 13.25
C PRO A 104 -3.47 -5.36 13.55
N LEU A 105 -3.61 -4.51 12.52
CA LEU A 105 -3.99 -3.11 12.71
C LEU A 105 -5.38 -2.97 13.32
N CYS A 106 -6.38 -3.71 12.81
CA CYS A 106 -7.72 -3.73 13.39
C CYS A 106 -7.71 -4.24 14.84
N ARG A 107 -6.88 -5.23 15.18
CA ARG A 107 -6.73 -5.71 16.56
C ARG A 107 -6.12 -4.66 17.49
N LEU A 108 -5.16 -3.88 17.01
CA LEU A 108 -4.58 -2.76 17.79
C LEU A 108 -5.59 -1.64 17.99
N LEU A 109 -6.35 -1.28 16.94
CA LEU A 109 -7.38 -0.25 17.01
C LEU A 109 -8.55 -0.68 17.92
N ALA A 110 -8.99 -1.93 17.82
CA ALA A 110 -10.01 -2.48 18.73
C ALA A 110 -9.54 -2.42 20.19
N ALA A 111 -8.32 -2.87 20.48
CA ALA A 111 -7.78 -2.81 21.84
C ALA A 111 -7.64 -1.38 22.37
N ALA A 112 -7.28 -0.42 21.51
CA ALA A 112 -7.24 0.99 21.87
C ALA A 112 -8.66 1.54 22.16
N GLY A 113 -9.67 1.12 21.38
CA GLY A 113 -11.07 1.47 21.60
C GLY A 113 -11.61 0.92 22.93
N ASP A 114 -11.20 -0.29 23.30
CA ASP A 114 -11.57 -0.91 24.59
C ASP A 114 -10.73 -0.38 25.77
N LEU A 115 -9.85 0.59 25.54
CA LEU A 115 -8.86 1.09 26.51
C LEU A 115 -8.00 -0.04 27.11
N ASP A 116 -7.88 -1.18 26.42
CA ASP A 116 -7.00 -2.29 26.79
C ASP A 116 -5.56 -1.92 26.42
N LEU A 117 -4.94 -1.22 27.35
CA LEU A 117 -3.60 -0.70 27.28
C LEU A 117 -2.54 -1.71 27.73
N ARG A 118 -2.85 -3.01 27.83
CA ARG A 118 -1.86 -4.03 28.20
C ARG A 118 -0.78 -4.20 27.11
N PRO A 119 0.50 -4.41 27.48
CA PRO A 119 1.55 -4.70 26.51
C PRO A 119 1.24 -6.02 25.80
N ARG A 120 1.24 -6.00 24.47
CA ARG A 120 1.10 -7.20 23.64
C ARG A 120 2.39 -7.37 22.84
N PRO A 121 2.88 -8.61 22.68
CA PRO A 121 4.07 -8.85 21.89
C PRO A 121 3.84 -8.36 20.46
N ALA A 122 4.77 -7.56 19.97
CA ALA A 122 4.78 -7.07 18.61
C ALA A 122 5.01 -8.24 17.65
N GLY A 123 3.98 -8.64 16.90
CA GLY A 123 4.19 -9.44 15.69
C GLY A 123 4.96 -8.57 14.69
N GLY A 124 6.24 -8.88 14.47
CA GLY A 124 7.21 -7.97 13.85
C GLY A 124 6.98 -7.64 12.37
N GLY A 125 7.72 -6.62 11.92
CA GLY A 125 8.24 -6.48 10.55
C GLY A 125 7.70 -5.31 9.71
N HIS A 126 6.58 -4.69 10.08
CA HIS A 126 5.97 -3.62 9.26
C HIS A 126 6.02 -2.26 9.96
N GLU A 127 6.61 -1.27 9.28
CA GLU A 127 6.74 0.11 9.74
C GLU A 127 5.41 0.73 10.23
N ALA A 128 4.29 0.42 9.56
CA ALA A 128 2.97 0.89 10.01
C ALA A 128 2.55 0.30 11.37
N LEU A 129 2.92 -0.95 11.65
CA LEU A 129 2.67 -1.58 12.95
C LEU A 129 3.62 -1.05 14.02
N GLU A 130 4.88 -0.80 13.67
CA GLU A 130 5.83 -0.15 14.58
C GLU A 130 5.35 1.25 14.96
N LEU A 131 4.91 2.06 13.99
CA LEU A 131 4.36 3.39 14.24
C LEU A 131 3.11 3.32 15.11
N ALA A 132 2.20 2.37 14.85
CA ALA A 132 1.01 2.16 15.67
C ALA A 132 1.37 1.74 17.10
N GLN A 133 2.44 0.95 17.28
CA GLN A 133 2.93 0.54 18.60
C GLN A 133 3.59 1.69 19.36
N VAL A 134 4.43 2.49 18.69
CA VAL A 134 5.02 3.70 19.27
C VAL A 134 3.93 4.66 19.71
N TRP A 135 2.92 4.87 18.87
CA TRP A 135 1.75 5.68 19.22
C TRP A 135 1.01 5.10 20.43
N LEU A 136 0.73 3.80 20.44
CA LEU A 136 0.03 3.14 21.56
C LEU A 136 0.86 3.24 22.85
N ALA A 137 2.18 3.10 22.80
CA ALA A 137 3.06 3.28 23.94
C ALA A 137 3.04 4.71 24.49
N ALA A 138 3.00 5.71 23.61
CA ALA A 138 2.86 7.11 24.00
C ALA A 138 1.50 7.37 24.66
N GLU A 139 0.41 6.82 24.11
CA GLU A 139 -0.93 6.96 24.70
C GLU A 139 -1.02 6.27 26.07
N ARG A 140 -0.38 5.10 26.25
CA ARG A 140 -0.24 4.44 27.55
C ARG A 140 0.46 5.31 28.58
N ALA A 141 1.55 5.98 28.18
CA ALA A 141 2.27 6.88 29.07
C ALA A 141 1.40 8.08 29.46
N ARG A 142 0.65 8.64 28.50
CA ARG A 142 -0.31 9.72 28.74
C ARG A 142 -1.41 9.29 29.71
N HIS A 143 -2.02 8.13 29.50
CA HIS A 143 -3.07 7.59 30.38
C HIS A 143 -2.56 7.33 31.80
N ARG A 144 -1.34 6.80 31.96
CA ARG A 144 -0.71 6.62 33.29
C ARG A 144 -0.55 7.95 34.03
N ARG A 145 -0.02 8.98 33.35
CA ARG A 145 0.09 10.33 33.94
C ARG A 145 -1.26 10.90 34.37
N VAL A 146 -2.29 10.75 33.55
CA VAL A 146 -3.65 11.20 33.90
C VAL A 146 -4.17 10.47 35.15
N ARG A 147 -3.97 9.14 35.24
CA ARG A 147 -4.38 8.37 36.43
C ARG A 147 -3.62 8.79 37.69
N GLU A 148 -2.31 9.04 37.57
CA GLU A 148 -1.48 9.55 38.67
C GLU A 148 -1.98 10.93 39.15
N LEU A 149 -2.31 11.83 38.22
CA LEU A 149 -2.88 13.14 38.54
C LEU A 149 -4.23 12.99 39.27
N VAL A 150 -5.14 12.16 38.75
CA VAL A 150 -6.46 11.92 39.37
C VAL A 150 -6.33 11.29 40.76
N ALA A 151 -5.44 10.32 40.93
CA ALA A 151 -5.18 9.71 42.24
C ALA A 151 -4.63 10.73 43.24
N GLY A 152 -3.76 11.64 42.80
CA GLY A 152 -3.25 12.74 43.61
C GLY A 152 -4.31 13.80 43.97
N LEU A 153 -5.41 13.90 43.23
CA LEU A 153 -6.55 14.78 43.54
C LEU A 153 -7.52 14.14 44.53
N ALA A 154 -7.69 12.83 44.50
CA ALA A 154 -8.62 12.11 45.37
C ALA A 154 -8.31 12.21 46.87
N GLY A 155 -7.06 12.55 47.23
CA GLY A 155 -6.63 12.82 48.61
C GLY A 155 -6.53 14.31 48.98
N ALA A 156 -6.83 15.22 48.04
CA ALA A 156 -6.72 16.66 48.24
C ALA A 156 -8.09 17.28 48.58
N GLY A 157 -8.11 18.31 49.44
CA GLY A 157 -9.33 19.07 49.72
C GLY A 157 -9.90 19.75 48.46
N ALA A 158 -11.18 20.10 48.46
CA ALA A 158 -11.90 20.62 47.28
C ALA A 158 -11.23 21.85 46.63
N GLU A 159 -10.69 22.76 47.43
CA GLU A 159 -9.97 23.96 46.95
C GLU A 159 -8.66 23.62 46.23
N ASP A 160 -7.90 22.64 46.77
CA ASP A 160 -6.64 22.20 46.18
C ASP A 160 -6.89 21.39 44.90
N CYS A 161 -8.01 20.66 44.86
CA CYS A 161 -8.48 19.95 43.68
C CYS A 161 -8.85 20.92 42.54
N ALA A 162 -9.59 21.99 42.83
CA ALA A 162 -9.97 23.00 41.85
C ALA A 162 -8.75 23.74 41.27
N ARG A 163 -7.80 24.12 42.14
CA ARG A 163 -6.54 24.77 41.72
C ARG A 163 -5.71 23.88 40.80
N ARG A 164 -5.56 22.60 41.12
CA ARG A 164 -4.81 21.64 40.31
C ARG A 164 -5.50 21.31 38.99
N LEU A 165 -6.83 21.26 38.95
CA LEU A 165 -7.60 21.08 37.71
C LEU A 165 -7.36 22.23 36.74
N ALA A 166 -7.39 23.48 37.23
CA ALA A 166 -7.08 24.66 36.40
C ALA A 166 -5.64 24.63 35.86
N GLU A 167 -4.66 24.19 36.66
CA GLU A 167 -3.26 24.05 36.21
C GLU A 167 -3.11 22.94 35.15
N ILE A 168 -3.79 21.80 35.33
CA ILE A 168 -3.79 20.70 34.37
C ILE A 168 -4.44 21.13 33.06
N GLU A 169 -5.58 21.83 33.12
CA GLU A 169 -6.28 22.32 31.93
C GLU A 169 -5.39 23.30 31.14
N ALA A 170 -4.70 24.21 31.82
CA ALA A 170 -3.72 25.10 31.20
C ALA A 170 -2.55 24.34 30.55
N ARG A 171 -2.05 23.26 31.19
CA ARG A 171 -0.98 22.41 30.63
C ARG A 171 -1.44 21.52 29.46
N VAL A 172 -2.67 21.01 29.52
CA VAL A 172 -3.25 20.15 28.47
C VAL A 172 -3.57 20.97 27.23
N GLN A 173 -4.08 22.18 27.41
CA GLN A 173 -4.25 23.12 26.29
C GLN A 173 -2.89 23.48 25.68
N GLY A 174 -1.85 23.60 26.51
CA GLY A 174 -0.47 23.87 26.09
C GLY A 174 -0.33 25.20 25.34
N PRO A 175 0.87 25.76 25.18
CA PRO A 175 1.04 26.83 24.21
C PRO A 175 0.60 26.27 22.85
N PRO A 176 -0.18 27.05 22.06
CA PRO A 176 -0.58 26.62 20.73
C PRO A 176 0.68 26.13 20.04
N ARG A 177 0.70 24.85 19.63
CA ARG A 177 1.86 24.27 18.96
C ARG A 177 2.14 25.17 17.76
N SER A 178 3.18 25.98 17.88
CA SER A 178 3.66 26.88 16.83
C SER A 178 4.16 25.99 15.70
N GLY A 179 3.25 25.70 14.78
CA GLY A 179 3.47 24.98 13.53
C GLY A 179 3.59 25.93 12.37
#